data_AF-A0A1I7UZS0-F1
#
_entry.id   AF-A0A1I7UZS0-F1
#
_cell.length_a   1.000
_cell.length_b   1.000
_cell.length_c   1.000
_cell.angle_alpha   90.00
_cell.angle_beta   90.00
_cell.angle_gamma   90.00
#
_symmetry.space_group_name_H-M   'P 1'
#
loop_
_entity.id
_entity.type
_entity.pdbx_description
1 polymer ?
#
loop_
_entity_poly.entity_id
_entity_poly.type
_entity_poly.pdbx_seq_one_letter_code
_entity_poly.pdbx_strand_id
1 'polypeptide(L)'
;MDSPETAEELSWLDLFVDPTAVQKSIMNPEKKKQLPRLCMQFTDKGFLSEREKDKGKLAVEELMLFERKSASMRLCAMATFAALDFDIEFIIDNISRNELQTLRVLADNFYLIYNEKNLDATFGNWLFYRFVLSIDRRNRLAPPAPRATIATTLANGQLMPTDPALLKYEKTQRTIVELKEHVGKARAFITEMAEVPRDVVAPGVLCFIKPFVELAPKAMTAALLGDRNVLIENPSPDFEAEKVILSSLDVANKCLSELVIFLFTSGELKEARNFLHRVVKPRAAHPLVAIDEELFKSYCQILNVQTGPFATKSVIKPFIFDLNTLNNDAMRQSEVYRYRGIQETSGQLREVYEAENAALSVIDGYPDCIREKLKSPAQIERFVKVLKRKLSQVTDKKKLQLIRAHLQYLCASIINFRSILELNGIDVSNLRAFAMPSEHLKPEKAPTLEHLARQQSDRSHTPSRHRTRPKLLRIYENYEEGKRDGRADRSPKPKRKEIKEKALNNYQISKRYCSSSSLPSSS
;
A
#
# COMPACT_ATOMS: atom_id res chain seq x y z
N MET A 1 32.51 1.01 -28.25
CA MET A 1 31.50 0.84 -27.18
C MET A 1 31.55 2.13 -26.40
N ASP A 2 30.90 3.15 -26.96
CA ASP A 2 30.91 4.50 -26.40
C ASP A 2 29.92 4.55 -25.24
N SER A 3 30.36 5.10 -24.11
CA SER A 3 29.49 5.34 -22.97
C SER A 3 28.33 6.23 -23.40
N PRO A 4 27.09 6.00 -22.95
CA PRO A 4 26.02 6.95 -23.19
C PRO A 4 26.44 8.27 -22.54
N GLU A 5 26.47 9.33 -23.34
CA GLU A 5 26.65 10.70 -22.89
C GLU A 5 25.80 10.91 -21.63
N THR A 6 26.45 11.18 -20.51
CA THR A 6 25.79 11.69 -19.31
C THR A 6 25.17 13.02 -19.72
N ALA A 7 23.87 13.03 -20.03
CA ALA A 7 23.12 14.26 -20.19
C ALA A 7 23.35 15.09 -18.93
N GLU A 8 24.06 16.22 -19.07
CA GLU A 8 24.35 17.13 -17.96
C GLU A 8 23.04 17.44 -17.24
N GLU A 9 22.93 17.05 -15.97
CA GLU A 9 21.74 17.32 -15.17
C GLU A 9 21.60 18.83 -15.00
N LEU A 10 20.43 19.39 -15.34
CA LEU A 10 20.16 20.81 -15.12
C LEU A 10 20.27 21.15 -13.62
N SER A 11 21.21 22.04 -13.31
CA SER A 11 21.40 22.64 -12.00
C SER A 11 20.70 23.99 -11.93
N TRP A 12 19.95 24.24 -10.86
CA TRP A 12 19.35 25.56 -10.63
C TRP A 12 20.40 26.67 -10.60
N LEU A 13 21.61 26.38 -10.12
CA LEU A 13 22.67 27.39 -9.92
C LEU A 13 23.19 27.88 -11.27
N ASP A 14 23.53 26.96 -12.16
CA ASP A 14 24.10 27.27 -13.47
C ASP A 14 23.09 28.04 -14.33
N LEU A 15 21.80 27.74 -14.16
CA LEU A 15 20.73 28.44 -14.84
C LEU A 15 20.44 29.80 -14.19
N PHE A 16 20.33 29.91 -12.87
CA PHE A 16 19.95 31.16 -12.21
C PHE A 16 20.94 32.31 -12.44
N VAL A 17 22.22 32.00 -12.68
CA VAL A 17 23.24 33.00 -13.01
C VAL A 17 23.03 33.62 -14.40
N ASP A 18 22.47 32.87 -15.36
CA ASP A 18 22.13 33.35 -16.70
C ASP A 18 20.61 33.23 -16.95
N PRO A 19 19.83 34.32 -16.78
CA PRO A 19 18.39 34.33 -17.02
C PRO A 19 17.99 33.84 -18.41
N THR A 20 18.85 34.04 -19.42
CA THR A 20 18.59 33.59 -20.79
C THR A 20 18.78 32.08 -20.93
N ALA A 21 19.69 31.48 -20.16
CA ALA A 21 19.88 30.04 -20.09
C ALA A 21 18.69 29.34 -19.42
N VAL A 22 18.09 29.96 -18.39
CA VAL A 22 16.82 29.50 -17.78
C VAL A 22 15.73 29.42 -18.84
N GLN A 23 15.49 30.53 -19.55
CA GLN A 23 14.44 30.59 -20.57
C GLN A 23 14.66 29.53 -21.65
N LYS A 24 15.88 29.42 -22.20
CA LYS A 24 16.21 28.41 -23.21
C LYS A 24 16.01 26.99 -22.71
N SER A 25 16.35 26.71 -21.45
CA SER A 25 16.24 25.36 -20.89
C SER A 25 14.81 24.96 -20.56
N ILE A 26 13.99 25.88 -20.06
CA ILE A 26 12.56 25.63 -19.78
C ILE A 26 11.77 25.44 -21.07
N MET A 27 12.06 26.22 -22.10
CA MET A 27 11.35 26.16 -23.39
C MET A 27 11.83 25.02 -24.30
N ASN A 28 12.89 24.28 -23.93
CA ASN A 28 13.41 23.19 -24.73
C ASN A 28 12.64 21.87 -24.47
N PRO A 29 11.93 21.31 -25.47
CA PRO A 29 11.16 20.07 -25.30
C PRO A 29 12.02 18.86 -24.95
N GLU A 30 13.28 18.79 -25.38
CA GLU A 30 14.18 17.67 -25.09
C GLU A 30 14.54 17.60 -23.60
N LYS A 31 14.52 18.76 -22.93
CA LYS A 31 14.83 18.89 -21.50
C LYS A 31 13.61 18.65 -20.60
N LYS A 32 12.41 18.39 -21.17
CA LYS A 32 11.14 18.24 -20.40
C LYS A 32 11.24 17.20 -19.27
N LYS A 33 11.98 16.11 -19.47
CA LYS A 33 12.20 15.06 -18.43
C LYS A 33 12.99 15.54 -17.21
N GLN A 34 13.82 16.57 -17.35
CA GLN A 34 14.63 17.11 -16.26
C GLN A 34 13.91 18.22 -15.48
N LEU A 35 12.84 18.80 -16.06
CA LEU A 35 12.10 19.91 -15.47
C LEU A 35 11.45 19.61 -14.11
N PRO A 36 10.92 18.40 -13.80
CA PRO A 36 10.36 18.12 -12.48
C PRO A 36 11.37 18.32 -11.35
N ARG A 37 12.60 17.81 -11.55
CA ARG A 37 13.69 17.96 -10.59
C ARG A 37 14.15 19.42 -10.51
N LEU A 38 14.23 20.12 -11.63
CA LEU A 38 14.57 21.55 -11.65
C LEU A 38 13.51 22.40 -10.93
N CYS A 39 12.23 22.09 -11.10
CA CYS A 39 11.11 22.74 -10.41
C CYS A 39 11.22 22.58 -8.88
N MET A 40 11.56 21.37 -8.41
CA MET A 40 11.82 21.12 -6.97
C MET A 40 13.04 21.88 -6.46
N GLN A 41 14.13 21.94 -7.24
CA GLN A 41 15.33 22.70 -6.86
C GLN A 41 15.00 24.20 -6.68
N PHE A 42 14.32 24.82 -7.65
CA PHE A 42 13.93 26.24 -7.54
C PHE A 42 12.99 26.49 -6.35
N THR A 43 12.02 25.61 -6.13
CA THR A 43 11.08 25.72 -5.01
C THR A 43 11.81 25.64 -3.66
N ASP A 44 12.70 24.66 -3.48
CA ASP A 44 13.47 24.49 -2.25
C ASP A 44 14.39 25.70 -1.99
N LYS A 45 15.07 26.22 -3.02
CA LYS A 45 15.92 27.41 -2.89
C LYS A 45 15.16 28.70 -2.61
N GLY A 46 13.97 28.87 -3.19
CA GLY A 46 13.07 29.96 -2.84
C GLY A 46 12.66 29.91 -1.37
N PHE A 47 12.19 28.75 -0.93
CA PHE A 47 11.76 28.54 0.46
C PHE A 47 12.90 28.70 1.47
N LEU A 48 14.11 28.21 1.16
CA LEU A 48 15.29 28.41 2.01
C LEU A 48 15.66 29.88 2.15
N SER A 49 15.58 30.65 1.06
CA SER A 49 15.88 32.09 1.09
C SER A 49 14.88 32.86 1.97
N GLU A 50 13.61 32.47 1.98
CA GLU A 50 12.62 33.04 2.92
C GLU A 50 12.89 32.67 4.36
N ARG A 51 13.28 31.42 4.63
CA ARG A 51 13.64 31.01 5.98
C ARG A 51 14.91 31.69 6.50
N GLU A 52 15.80 32.11 5.61
CA GLU A 52 16.99 32.88 5.96
C GLU A 52 16.62 34.32 6.34
N LYS A 53 15.64 34.93 5.67
CA LYS A 53 15.07 36.23 6.06
C LYS A 53 14.57 36.24 7.51
N ASP A 54 13.94 35.14 7.96
CA ASP A 54 13.38 35.03 9.32
C ASP A 54 14.44 34.74 10.41
N LYS A 55 15.70 34.53 10.02
CA LYS A 55 16.78 34.18 10.96
C LYS A 55 17.62 35.40 11.33
N GLY A 56 17.41 35.89 12.55
CA GLY A 56 18.27 36.87 13.18
C GLY A 56 17.94 38.31 12.82
N LYS A 57 18.78 39.25 13.28
CA LYS A 57 18.67 40.67 12.95
C LYS A 57 19.53 40.95 11.73
N LEU A 58 18.94 40.80 10.55
CA LEU A 58 19.59 41.11 9.27
C LEU A 58 19.56 42.61 8.99
N ALA A 59 20.55 43.10 8.24
CA ALA A 59 20.52 44.45 7.71
C ALA A 59 19.39 44.59 6.67
N VAL A 60 18.92 45.81 6.41
CA VAL A 60 17.83 46.06 5.46
C VAL A 60 18.22 45.60 4.05
N GLU A 61 19.47 45.80 3.65
CA GLU A 61 19.99 45.36 2.36
C GLU A 61 19.97 43.83 2.21
N GLU A 62 20.35 43.12 3.28
CA GLU A 62 20.32 41.64 3.31
C GLU A 62 18.88 41.11 3.25
N LEU A 63 17.95 41.75 3.97
CA LEU A 63 16.53 41.42 3.91
C LEU A 63 15.99 41.58 2.48
N MET A 64 16.29 42.72 1.83
CA MET A 64 15.89 42.97 0.44
C MET A 64 16.50 41.95 -0.53
N LEU A 65 17.75 41.54 -0.31
CA LEU A 65 18.41 40.51 -1.11
C LEU A 65 17.69 39.16 -1.01
N PHE A 66 17.36 38.72 0.21
CA PHE A 66 16.65 37.45 0.41
C PHE A 66 15.23 37.47 -0.17
N GLU A 67 14.50 38.58 -0.04
CA GLU A 67 13.17 38.74 -0.65
C GLU A 67 13.21 38.69 -2.18
N ARG A 68 14.16 39.40 -2.80
CA ARG A 68 14.29 39.44 -4.26
C ARG A 68 14.76 38.10 -4.82
N LYS A 69 15.67 37.43 -4.11
CA LYS A 69 16.13 36.09 -4.44
C LYS A 69 14.98 35.08 -4.35
N SER A 70 14.18 35.11 -3.28
CA SER A 70 13.07 34.18 -3.12
C SER A 70 11.98 34.42 -4.17
N ALA A 71 11.63 35.69 -4.45
CA ALA A 71 10.68 36.05 -5.50
C ALA A 71 11.15 35.54 -6.88
N SER A 72 12.43 35.72 -7.21
CA SER A 72 13.02 35.24 -8.46
C SER A 72 12.98 33.71 -8.58
N MET A 73 13.33 33.00 -7.50
CA MET A 73 13.26 31.54 -7.46
C MET A 73 11.83 31.01 -7.59
N ARG A 74 10.84 31.69 -6.98
CA ARG A 74 9.42 31.35 -7.14
C ARG A 74 8.97 31.49 -8.60
N LEU A 75 9.38 32.55 -9.29
CA LEU A 75 9.08 32.72 -10.72
C LEU A 75 9.67 31.59 -11.57
N CYS A 76 10.92 31.19 -11.32
CA CYS A 76 11.53 30.06 -12.01
C CYS A 76 10.80 28.72 -11.72
N ALA A 77 10.37 28.51 -10.47
CA ALA A 77 9.60 27.33 -10.08
C ALA A 77 8.22 27.30 -10.77
N MET A 78 7.53 28.43 -10.85
CA MET A 78 6.23 28.52 -11.52
C MET A 78 6.36 28.41 -13.05
N ALA A 79 7.41 28.99 -13.64
CA ALA A 79 7.73 28.83 -15.05
C ALA A 79 7.99 27.37 -15.43
N THR A 80 8.79 26.66 -14.63
CA THR A 80 9.06 25.23 -14.84
C THR A 80 7.79 24.39 -14.66
N PHE A 81 6.93 24.73 -13.71
CA PHE A 81 5.65 24.04 -13.53
C PHE A 81 4.68 24.29 -14.69
N ALA A 82 4.61 25.53 -15.19
CA ALA A 82 3.81 25.88 -16.37
C ALA A 82 4.32 25.18 -17.64
N ALA A 83 5.65 25.04 -17.82
CA ALA A 83 6.24 24.32 -18.95
C ALA A 83 6.01 22.80 -18.89
N LEU A 84 5.67 22.29 -17.71
CA LEU A 84 5.16 20.93 -17.50
C LEU A 84 3.64 20.85 -17.64
N ASP A 85 3.00 21.89 -18.17
CA ASP A 85 1.55 21.97 -18.38
C ASP A 85 0.75 21.77 -17.08
N PHE A 86 1.35 22.10 -15.93
CA PHE A 86 0.84 21.81 -14.59
C PHE A 86 0.45 20.34 -14.35
N ASP A 87 1.13 19.39 -15.00
CA ASP A 87 0.88 17.96 -14.81
C ASP A 87 1.45 17.48 -13.47
N ILE A 88 0.59 17.49 -12.45
CA ILE A 88 0.91 17.04 -11.09
C ILE A 88 1.33 15.58 -11.06
N GLU A 89 0.68 14.72 -11.85
CA GLU A 89 0.97 13.28 -11.83
C GLU A 89 2.36 13.02 -12.41
N PHE A 90 2.69 13.68 -13.52
CA PHE A 90 4.02 13.61 -14.11
C PHE A 90 5.11 14.08 -13.15
N ILE A 91 4.87 15.16 -12.39
CA ILE A 91 5.85 15.62 -11.40
C ILE A 91 6.02 14.58 -10.30
N ILE A 92 4.93 14.08 -9.71
CA ILE A 92 5.01 13.10 -8.61
C ILE A 92 5.74 11.83 -9.05
N ASP A 93 5.55 11.39 -10.30
CA ASP A 93 6.23 10.21 -10.86
C ASP A 93 7.74 10.41 -11.10
N ASN A 94 8.20 11.67 -11.20
CA ASN A 94 9.59 12.00 -11.51
C ASN A 94 10.36 12.66 -10.34
N ILE A 95 9.75 12.76 -9.16
CA ILE A 95 10.41 13.27 -7.95
C ILE A 95 10.53 12.17 -6.88
N SER A 96 11.47 12.34 -5.97
CA SER A 96 11.56 11.45 -4.81
C SER A 96 10.39 11.73 -3.85
N ARG A 97 9.92 10.70 -3.16
CA ARG A 97 8.83 10.83 -2.19
C ARG A 97 9.12 11.86 -1.07
N ASN A 98 10.39 12.07 -0.75
CA ASN A 98 10.81 13.04 0.26
C ASN A 98 10.64 14.50 -0.21
N GLU A 99 10.55 14.74 -1.52
CA GLU A 99 10.30 16.05 -2.12
C GLU A 99 8.81 16.41 -2.18
N LEU A 100 7.92 15.53 -1.68
CA LEU A 100 6.49 15.82 -1.58
C LEU A 100 6.20 17.10 -0.77
N GLN A 101 7.00 17.34 0.27
CA GLN A 101 6.89 18.57 1.07
C GLN A 101 7.23 19.80 0.22
N THR A 102 8.26 19.72 -0.62
CA THR A 102 8.64 20.79 -1.56
C THR A 102 7.53 21.02 -2.57
N LEU A 103 6.96 19.96 -3.14
CA LEU A 103 5.83 20.06 -4.06
C LEU A 103 4.60 20.71 -3.39
N ARG A 104 4.33 20.40 -2.11
CA ARG A 104 3.29 21.07 -1.34
C ARG A 104 3.57 22.57 -1.20
N VAL A 105 4.80 22.96 -0.87
CA VAL A 105 5.18 24.39 -0.78
C VAL A 105 4.93 25.10 -2.11
N LEU A 106 5.24 24.45 -3.24
CA LEU A 106 4.91 24.98 -4.56
C LEU A 106 3.41 25.18 -4.75
N ALA A 107 2.60 24.17 -4.41
CA ALA A 107 1.14 24.22 -4.52
C ALA A 107 0.51 25.30 -3.62
N ASP A 108 0.97 25.42 -2.36
CA ASP A 108 0.53 26.43 -1.41
C ASP A 108 0.89 27.84 -1.90
N ASN A 109 2.11 28.05 -2.39
CA ASN A 109 2.52 29.32 -2.99
C ASN A 109 1.67 29.69 -4.20
N PHE A 110 1.35 28.71 -5.05
CA PHE A 110 0.50 28.93 -6.22
C PHE A 110 -0.93 29.32 -5.79
N TYR A 111 -1.48 28.61 -4.80
CA TYR A 111 -2.80 28.90 -4.23
C TYR A 111 -2.86 30.31 -3.61
N LEU A 112 -1.83 30.73 -2.87
CA LEU A 112 -1.76 32.05 -2.25
C LEU A 112 -1.72 33.17 -3.30
N ILE A 113 -0.86 33.07 -4.32
CA ILE A 113 -0.75 34.12 -5.36
C ILE A 113 -2.08 34.34 -6.08
N TYR A 114 -2.83 33.27 -6.35
CA TYR A 114 -4.13 33.37 -7.03
C TYR A 114 -5.23 33.96 -6.14
N ASN A 115 -5.26 33.60 -4.86
CA ASN A 115 -6.25 34.12 -3.93
C ASN A 115 -5.96 35.56 -3.47
N GLU A 116 -4.69 35.94 -3.29
CA GLU A 116 -4.31 37.28 -2.85
C GLU A 116 -4.50 38.34 -3.95
N LYS A 117 -4.30 37.97 -5.22
CA LYS A 117 -4.39 38.92 -6.35
C LYS A 117 -5.81 39.05 -6.94
N ASN A 118 -6.84 38.39 -6.39
CA ASN A 118 -8.20 38.34 -6.94
C ASN A 118 -8.26 37.99 -8.45
N LEU A 119 -7.26 37.26 -8.94
CA LEU A 119 -7.30 36.65 -10.26
C LEU A 119 -8.32 35.52 -10.20
N ASP A 120 -8.87 35.09 -11.33
CA ASP A 120 -9.86 34.00 -11.40
C ASP A 120 -9.42 32.78 -10.56
N ALA A 121 -9.87 32.75 -9.30
CA ALA A 121 -9.37 31.83 -8.27
C ALA A 121 -9.71 30.38 -8.62
N THR A 122 -10.58 30.19 -9.61
CA THR A 122 -10.97 28.91 -10.18
C THR A 122 -9.77 28.08 -10.59
N PHE A 123 -8.78 28.62 -11.32
CA PHE A 123 -7.63 27.82 -11.74
C PHE A 123 -6.74 27.39 -10.56
N GLY A 124 -6.40 28.33 -9.67
CA GLY A 124 -5.58 28.06 -8.49
C GLY A 124 -6.23 27.03 -7.56
N ASN A 125 -7.53 27.18 -7.28
CA ASN A 125 -8.30 26.25 -6.46
C ASN A 125 -8.41 24.87 -7.13
N TRP A 126 -8.68 24.85 -8.44
CA TRP A 126 -8.77 23.61 -9.21
C TRP A 126 -7.45 22.83 -9.18
N LEU A 127 -6.32 23.51 -9.41
CA LEU A 127 -4.99 22.90 -9.36
C LEU A 127 -4.66 22.37 -7.97
N PHE A 128 -4.91 23.16 -6.93
CA PHE A 128 -4.68 22.76 -5.54
C PHE A 128 -5.52 21.55 -5.13
N TYR A 129 -6.83 21.53 -5.45
CA TYR A 129 -7.69 20.42 -5.10
C TYR A 129 -7.39 19.15 -5.92
N ARG A 130 -6.97 19.27 -7.18
CA ARG A 130 -6.43 18.12 -7.94
C ARG A 130 -5.17 17.56 -7.28
N PHE A 131 -4.28 18.42 -6.80
CA PHE A 131 -3.10 18.01 -6.04
C PHE A 131 -3.49 17.23 -4.76
N VAL A 132 -4.44 17.76 -3.98
CA VAL A 132 -4.94 17.09 -2.76
C VAL A 132 -5.49 15.69 -3.08
N LEU A 133 -6.35 15.56 -4.09
CA LEU A 133 -6.93 14.26 -4.47
C LEU A 133 -5.87 13.27 -4.99
N SER A 134 -4.90 13.77 -5.76
CA SER A 134 -3.77 12.97 -6.26
C SER A 134 -2.92 12.41 -5.12
N ILE A 135 -2.56 13.26 -4.15
CA ILE A 135 -1.78 12.84 -2.97
C ILE A 135 -2.57 11.86 -2.12
N ASP A 136 -3.85 12.11 -1.84
CA ASP A 136 -4.66 11.19 -1.05
C ASP A 136 -4.69 9.80 -1.71
N ARG A 137 -5.04 9.73 -3.00
CA ARG A 137 -5.10 8.49 -3.78
C ARG A 137 -3.82 7.67 -3.71
N ARG A 138 -2.66 8.31 -3.95
CA ARG A 138 -1.35 7.65 -3.97
C ARG A 138 -0.89 7.20 -2.58
N ASN A 139 -1.54 7.68 -1.50
CA ASN A 139 -1.11 7.44 -0.12
C ASN A 139 -2.15 6.74 0.75
N ARG A 140 -3.12 6.06 0.13
CA ARG A 140 -4.09 5.21 0.85
C ARG A 140 -3.45 3.98 1.46
N LEU A 141 -2.44 3.44 0.77
CA LEU A 141 -1.52 2.46 1.30
C LEU A 141 -0.22 3.18 1.62
N ALA A 142 0.01 3.47 2.90
CA ALA A 142 1.27 4.06 3.33
C ALA A 142 2.40 3.07 3.01
N PRO A 143 3.49 3.50 2.35
CA PRO A 143 4.64 2.64 2.16
C PRO A 143 5.26 2.31 3.52
N PRO A 144 5.98 1.18 3.63
CA PRO A 144 6.66 0.84 4.87
C PRO A 144 7.65 1.94 5.26
N ALA A 145 7.74 2.22 6.56
CA ALA A 145 8.74 3.13 7.09
C ALA A 145 10.16 2.60 6.76
N PRO A 146 11.13 3.48 6.47
CA PRO A 146 12.51 3.05 6.29
C PRO A 146 13.00 2.37 7.56
N ARG A 147 13.82 1.33 7.42
CA ARG A 147 14.45 0.69 8.59
C ARG A 147 15.38 1.70 9.25
N ALA A 148 15.27 1.85 10.56
CA ALA A 148 16.22 2.64 11.34
C ALA A 148 17.64 2.13 11.04
N THR A 149 18.50 3.00 10.51
CA THR A 149 19.92 2.69 10.42
C THR A 149 20.49 2.61 11.84
N ILE A 150 21.34 1.60 12.07
CA ILE A 150 22.09 1.44 13.34
C ILE A 150 22.78 2.77 13.62
N ALA A 151 22.78 3.22 14.89
CA ALA A 151 23.22 4.55 15.29
C ALA A 151 24.53 4.98 14.60
N THR A 152 24.41 5.77 13.55
CA THR A 152 25.56 6.40 12.89
C THR A 152 26.07 7.47 13.84
N THR A 153 27.33 7.36 14.24
CA THR A 153 28.01 8.46 14.92
C THR A 153 28.30 9.56 13.90
N LEU A 154 28.02 10.80 14.26
CA LEU A 154 28.56 11.97 13.57
C LEU A 154 30.09 11.88 13.47
N ALA A 155 30.70 12.62 12.55
CA ALA A 155 32.17 12.66 12.40
C ALA A 155 32.91 13.08 13.69
N ASN A 156 32.20 13.69 14.64
CA ASN A 156 32.68 14.07 15.97
C ASN A 156 32.45 12.99 17.06
N GLY A 157 32.03 11.78 16.70
CA GLY A 157 31.80 10.66 17.63
C GLY A 157 30.49 10.73 18.42
N GLN A 158 29.64 11.74 18.20
CA GLN A 158 28.33 11.83 18.85
C GLN A 158 27.31 10.91 18.15
N LEU A 159 26.50 10.18 18.93
CA LEU A 159 25.36 9.43 18.39
C LEU A 159 24.39 10.40 17.70
N MET A 160 24.04 10.13 16.44
CA MET A 160 22.97 10.88 15.76
C MET A 160 21.67 10.74 16.57
N PRO A 161 21.07 11.86 17.05
CA PRO A 161 19.91 11.79 17.94
C PRO A 161 18.64 11.26 17.25
N THR A 162 18.58 11.28 15.91
CA THR A 162 17.49 10.70 15.09
C THR A 162 18.00 10.42 13.67
N ASP A 163 17.57 9.30 13.08
CA ASP A 163 17.90 8.93 11.69
C ASP A 163 17.27 9.96 10.70
N PRO A 164 18.06 10.63 9.84
CA PRO A 164 17.55 11.60 8.87
C PRO A 164 16.50 11.04 7.91
N ALA A 165 16.59 9.75 7.55
CA ALA A 165 15.61 9.10 6.68
C ALA A 165 14.27 8.90 7.40
N LEU A 166 14.29 8.55 8.70
CA LEU A 166 13.07 8.47 9.52
C LEU A 166 12.43 9.86 9.65
N LEU A 167 13.22 10.89 9.92
CA LEU A 167 12.75 12.27 10.06
C LEU A 167 12.08 12.79 8.77
N LYS A 168 12.66 12.49 7.61
CA LYS A 168 12.07 12.83 6.29
C LYS A 168 10.76 12.07 6.05
N TYR A 169 10.73 10.79 6.39
CA TYR A 169 9.52 9.97 6.29
C TYR A 169 8.39 10.52 7.17
N GLU A 170 8.67 10.83 8.44
CA GLU A 170 7.68 11.40 9.37
C GLU A 170 7.12 12.74 8.90
N LYS A 171 7.98 13.64 8.39
CA LYS A 171 7.54 14.92 7.81
C LYS A 171 6.62 14.73 6.60
N THR A 172 6.96 13.76 5.74
CA THR A 172 6.15 13.41 4.57
C THR A 172 4.79 12.85 5.01
N GLN A 173 4.76 11.97 6.01
CA GLN A 173 3.51 11.43 6.54
C GLN A 173 2.64 12.50 7.21
N ARG A 174 3.24 13.42 7.98
CA ARG A 174 2.51 14.56 8.55
C ARG A 174 1.88 15.42 7.45
N THR A 175 2.63 15.70 6.40
CA THR A 175 2.13 16.46 5.24
C THR A 175 0.93 15.76 4.58
N ILE A 176 0.99 14.45 4.40
CA ILE A 176 -0.13 13.67 3.86
C ILE A 176 -1.36 13.76 4.76
N VAL A 177 -1.17 13.66 6.09
CA VAL A 177 -2.28 13.77 7.06
C VAL A 177 -2.94 15.14 7.02
N GLU A 178 -2.15 16.22 6.96
CA GLU A 178 -2.68 17.59 6.84
C GLU A 178 -3.47 17.77 5.54
N LEU A 179 -2.97 17.26 4.40
CA LEU A 179 -3.69 17.34 3.13
C LEU A 179 -5.00 16.53 3.13
N LYS A 180 -5.09 15.45 3.92
CA LYS A 180 -6.32 14.67 4.05
C LYS A 180 -7.48 15.47 4.62
N GLU A 181 -7.22 16.48 5.44
CA GLU A 181 -8.26 17.38 5.97
C GLU A 181 -8.96 18.18 4.85
N HIS A 182 -8.28 18.38 3.72
CA HIS A 182 -8.82 19.10 2.57
C HIS A 182 -9.56 18.20 1.57
N VAL A 183 -9.50 16.88 1.68
CA VAL A 183 -10.08 15.94 0.69
C VAL A 183 -11.58 16.12 0.54
N GLY A 184 -12.32 16.34 1.64
CA GLY A 184 -13.76 16.60 1.57
C GLY A 184 -14.10 17.86 0.77
N LYS A 185 -13.34 18.95 0.98
CA LYS A 185 -13.49 20.21 0.23
C LYS A 185 -13.08 20.03 -1.23
N ALA A 186 -12.00 19.30 -1.48
CA ALA A 186 -11.52 19.00 -2.83
C ALA A 186 -12.56 18.22 -3.64
N ARG A 187 -13.14 17.14 -3.07
CA ARG A 187 -14.22 16.38 -3.70
C ARG A 187 -15.41 17.28 -4.03
N ALA A 188 -15.84 18.12 -3.08
CA ALA A 188 -16.98 19.01 -3.28
C ALA A 188 -16.72 20.01 -4.42
N PHE A 189 -15.56 20.68 -4.42
CA PHE A 189 -15.20 21.65 -5.45
C PHE A 189 -15.06 21.02 -6.85
N ILE A 190 -14.40 19.86 -6.96
CA ILE A 190 -14.27 19.15 -8.24
C ILE A 190 -15.64 18.68 -8.75
N THR A 191 -16.54 18.28 -7.83
CA THR A 191 -17.93 17.96 -8.19
C THR A 191 -18.68 19.20 -8.69
N GLU A 192 -18.55 20.34 -8.02
CA GLU A 192 -19.15 21.61 -8.50
C GLU A 192 -18.65 21.95 -9.91
N MET A 193 -17.35 21.88 -10.16
CA MET A 193 -16.75 22.16 -11.47
C MET A 193 -17.20 21.16 -12.57
N ALA A 194 -17.55 19.93 -12.19
CA ALA A 194 -18.09 18.94 -13.10
C ALA A 194 -19.57 19.20 -13.45
N GLU A 195 -20.37 19.68 -12.50
CA GLU A 195 -21.81 19.92 -12.67
C GLU A 195 -22.13 21.33 -13.19
N VAL A 196 -21.29 22.32 -12.88
CA VAL A 196 -21.39 23.71 -13.32
C VAL A 196 -20.15 24.06 -14.14
N PRO A 197 -20.13 23.70 -15.44
CA PRO A 197 -18.98 23.92 -16.30
C PRO A 197 -18.67 25.42 -16.42
N ARG A 198 -17.40 25.79 -16.22
CA ARG A 198 -16.90 27.16 -16.41
C ARG A 198 -15.57 27.10 -17.14
N ASP A 199 -15.33 28.08 -18.00
CA ASP A 199 -14.04 28.20 -18.67
C ASP A 199 -12.97 28.48 -17.62
N VAL A 200 -11.78 27.93 -17.82
CA VAL A 200 -10.66 28.09 -16.88
C VAL A 200 -9.47 28.67 -17.63
N VAL A 201 -8.93 29.76 -17.09
CA VAL A 201 -7.76 30.44 -17.65
C VAL A 201 -6.52 29.99 -16.87
N ALA A 202 -5.67 29.22 -17.52
CA ALA A 202 -4.37 28.83 -16.99
C ALA A 202 -3.29 29.83 -17.47
N PRO A 203 -2.31 30.20 -16.62
CA PRO A 203 -1.23 31.09 -17.01
C PRO A 203 -0.21 30.32 -17.87
N GLY A 204 0.28 30.97 -18.92
CA GLY A 204 1.38 30.42 -19.72
C GLY A 204 2.73 30.52 -19.02
N VAL A 205 3.76 29.99 -19.68
CA VAL A 205 5.13 30.02 -19.18
C VAL A 205 5.66 31.46 -19.13
N LEU A 206 5.27 32.29 -20.10
CA LEU A 206 5.74 33.67 -20.21
C LEU A 206 5.28 34.57 -19.06
N CYS A 207 4.17 34.24 -18.40
CA CYS A 207 3.69 34.95 -17.21
C CYS A 207 4.70 34.98 -16.08
N PHE A 208 5.60 34.00 -16.04
CA PHE A 208 6.59 33.84 -14.99
C PHE A 208 8.01 34.09 -15.49
N ILE A 209 8.36 33.65 -16.71
CA ILE A 209 9.70 33.83 -17.27
C ILE A 209 9.98 35.29 -17.61
N LYS A 210 9.04 36.00 -18.23
CA LYS A 210 9.25 37.38 -18.67
C LYS A 210 9.63 38.31 -17.51
N PRO A 211 8.86 38.39 -16.40
CA PRO A 211 9.24 39.22 -15.26
C PRO A 211 10.54 38.75 -14.60
N PHE A 212 10.86 37.46 -14.64
CA PHE A 212 12.16 36.97 -14.17
C PHE A 212 13.31 37.52 -15.03
N VAL A 213 13.26 37.38 -16.36
CA VAL A 213 14.35 37.83 -17.25
C VAL A 213 14.52 39.35 -17.23
N GLU A 214 13.43 40.11 -17.16
CA GLU A 214 13.46 41.58 -17.28
C GLU A 214 13.74 42.31 -15.97
N LEU A 215 13.21 41.82 -14.84
CA LEU A 215 13.22 42.50 -13.54
C LEU A 215 14.16 41.85 -12.53
N ALA A 216 14.33 40.53 -12.53
CA ALA A 216 15.14 39.85 -11.52
C ALA A 216 16.62 40.28 -11.53
N PRO A 217 17.32 40.40 -12.69
CA PRO A 217 18.72 40.85 -12.70
C PRO A 217 18.87 42.24 -12.12
N LYS A 218 17.98 43.17 -12.50
CA LYS A 218 17.98 44.56 -12.02
C LYS A 218 17.74 44.60 -10.51
N ALA A 219 16.74 43.87 -10.01
CA ALA A 219 16.41 43.78 -8.60
C ALA A 219 17.57 43.20 -7.77
N MET A 220 18.20 42.11 -8.25
CA MET A 220 19.34 41.47 -7.59
C MET A 220 20.57 42.38 -7.55
N THR A 221 20.89 43.06 -8.65
CA THR A 221 22.00 44.03 -8.70
C THR A 221 21.78 45.19 -7.74
N ALA A 222 20.57 45.76 -7.68
CA ALA A 222 20.27 46.85 -6.74
C ALA A 222 20.37 46.40 -5.27
N ALA A 223 20.02 45.15 -4.95
CA ALA A 223 20.16 44.62 -3.60
C ALA A 223 21.64 44.42 -3.22
N LEU A 224 22.47 43.94 -4.15
CA LEU A 224 23.90 43.74 -3.94
C LEU A 224 24.67 45.06 -3.80
N LEU A 225 24.29 46.08 -4.56
CA LEU A 225 24.95 47.40 -4.53
C LEU A 225 24.44 48.29 -3.38
N GLY A 226 23.40 47.88 -2.65
CA GLY A 226 22.81 48.66 -1.57
C GLY A 226 22.21 49.99 -2.02
N ASP A 227 21.79 50.09 -3.29
CA ASP A 227 21.32 51.34 -3.87
C ASP A 227 19.88 51.63 -3.43
N ARG A 228 19.77 52.35 -2.30
CA ARG A 228 18.50 52.68 -1.63
C ARG A 228 17.59 53.62 -2.43
N ASN A 229 18.13 54.29 -3.45
CA ASN A 229 17.38 55.27 -4.25
C ASN A 229 16.66 54.63 -5.45
N VAL A 230 16.93 53.36 -5.76
CA VAL A 230 16.25 52.65 -6.83
C VAL A 230 15.15 51.77 -6.21
N LEU A 231 13.92 52.29 -6.21
CA LEU A 231 12.70 51.54 -5.92
C LEU A 231 12.47 50.51 -7.04
N ILE A 232 13.24 49.43 -7.04
CA ILE A 232 12.96 48.27 -7.90
C ILE A 232 11.96 47.39 -7.16
N GLU A 233 10.75 47.34 -7.71
CA GLU A 233 9.70 46.41 -7.28
C GLU A 233 10.21 44.97 -7.37
N ASN A 234 9.77 44.13 -6.43
CA ASN A 234 10.09 42.71 -6.47
C ASN A 234 9.48 42.09 -7.73
N PRO A 235 10.23 41.20 -8.44
CA PRO A 235 9.71 40.60 -9.65
C PRO A 235 8.48 39.76 -9.28
N SER A 236 7.37 39.98 -9.99
CA SER A 236 6.10 39.32 -9.73
C SER A 236 5.47 38.81 -11.03
N PRO A 237 4.58 37.79 -10.97
CA PRO A 237 3.99 37.22 -12.17
C PRO A 237 3.14 38.25 -12.93
N ASP A 238 3.29 38.26 -14.26
CA ASP A 238 2.50 39.04 -15.21
C ASP A 238 1.49 38.12 -15.90
N PHE A 239 0.29 37.99 -15.33
CA PHE A 239 -0.75 37.07 -15.84
C PHE A 239 -1.37 37.51 -17.17
N GLU A 240 -1.08 38.72 -17.65
CA GLU A 240 -1.53 39.19 -18.96
C GLU A 240 -0.57 38.78 -20.09
N ALA A 241 0.65 38.32 -19.76
CA ALA A 241 1.66 37.99 -20.76
C ALA A 241 1.27 36.80 -21.66
N GLU A 242 0.65 35.76 -21.10
CA GLU A 242 0.24 34.56 -21.84
C GLU A 242 -0.88 33.81 -21.11
N LYS A 243 -1.97 33.50 -21.82
CA LYS A 243 -3.14 32.83 -21.25
C LYS A 243 -3.51 31.61 -22.10
N VAL A 244 -3.74 30.49 -21.43
CA VAL A 244 -4.30 29.27 -22.02
C VAL A 244 -5.74 29.15 -21.54
N ILE A 245 -6.69 29.24 -22.48
CA ILE A 245 -8.12 29.13 -22.18
C ILE A 245 -8.54 27.68 -22.37
N LEU A 246 -9.00 27.05 -21.29
CA LEU A 246 -9.59 25.71 -21.31
C LEU A 246 -11.10 25.82 -21.37
N SER A 247 -11.71 25.08 -22.30
CA SER A 247 -13.16 25.09 -22.45
C SER A 247 -13.83 24.47 -21.23
N SER A 248 -14.94 25.07 -20.80
CA SER A 248 -15.80 24.59 -19.71
C SER A 248 -16.15 23.12 -19.82
N LEU A 249 -16.43 22.64 -21.04
CA LEU A 249 -16.77 21.24 -21.30
C LEU A 249 -15.57 20.30 -21.04
N ASP A 250 -14.38 20.67 -21.50
CA ASP A 250 -13.18 19.85 -21.30
C ASP A 250 -12.74 19.85 -19.83
N VAL A 251 -12.88 20.98 -19.14
CA VAL A 251 -12.64 21.08 -17.69
C VAL A 251 -13.62 20.20 -16.91
N ALA A 252 -14.92 20.28 -17.20
CA ALA A 252 -15.92 19.45 -16.56
C ALA A 252 -15.65 17.95 -16.79
N ASN A 253 -15.28 17.55 -18.02
CA ASN A 253 -14.89 16.18 -18.34
C ASN A 253 -13.64 15.73 -17.58
N LYS A 254 -12.65 16.61 -17.46
CA LYS A 254 -11.47 16.33 -16.66
C LYS A 254 -11.84 16.12 -15.19
N CYS A 255 -12.68 16.99 -14.62
CA CYS A 255 -13.18 16.83 -13.25
C CYS A 255 -13.94 15.51 -13.05
N LEU A 256 -14.82 15.13 -13.98
CA LEU A 256 -15.49 13.82 -13.96
C LEU A 256 -14.48 12.66 -13.96
N SER A 257 -13.44 12.76 -14.79
CA SER A 257 -12.38 11.75 -14.85
C SER A 257 -11.62 11.61 -13.52
N GLU A 258 -11.28 12.72 -12.87
CA GLU A 258 -10.60 12.73 -11.57
C GLU A 258 -11.51 12.14 -10.47
N LEU A 259 -12.82 12.42 -10.51
CA LEU A 259 -13.79 11.83 -9.60
C LEU A 259 -13.91 10.31 -9.77
N VAL A 260 -13.92 9.80 -11.00
CA VAL A 260 -13.93 8.34 -11.26
C VAL A 260 -12.71 7.70 -10.61
N ILE A 261 -11.52 8.25 -10.86
CA ILE A 261 -10.26 7.75 -10.32
C ILE A 261 -10.29 7.77 -8.78
N PHE A 262 -10.72 8.89 -8.19
CA PHE A 262 -10.79 9.06 -6.73
C PHE A 262 -11.79 8.10 -6.08
N LEU A 263 -13.01 7.99 -6.61
CA LEU A 263 -14.06 7.12 -6.06
C LEU A 263 -13.72 5.65 -6.23
N PHE A 264 -13.12 5.28 -7.38
CA PHE A 264 -12.65 3.91 -7.62
C PHE A 264 -11.61 3.50 -6.57
N THR A 265 -10.61 4.35 -6.33
CA THR A 265 -9.59 4.11 -5.30
C THR A 265 -10.12 4.23 -3.87
N SER A 266 -11.35 4.74 -3.69
CA SER A 266 -12.13 4.73 -2.44
C SER A 266 -12.97 3.51 -2.20
N GLY A 267 -13.08 2.63 -3.19
CA GLY A 267 -14.03 1.52 -3.11
C GLY A 267 -15.49 1.98 -3.22
N GLU A 268 -15.75 3.25 -3.53
CA GLU A 268 -17.09 3.80 -3.84
C GLU A 268 -17.46 3.43 -5.29
N LEU A 269 -17.42 2.13 -5.61
CA LEU A 269 -17.46 1.61 -6.99
C LEU A 269 -18.76 1.95 -7.72
N LYS A 270 -19.89 2.01 -7.01
CA LYS A 270 -21.19 2.37 -7.60
C LYS A 270 -21.20 3.81 -8.10
N GLU A 271 -20.66 4.73 -7.30
CA GLU A 271 -20.62 6.15 -7.66
C GLU A 271 -19.56 6.40 -8.74
N ALA A 272 -18.40 5.74 -8.64
CA ALA A 272 -17.38 5.75 -9.70
C ALA A 272 -17.96 5.29 -11.04
N ARG A 273 -18.77 4.23 -11.05
CA ARG A 273 -19.47 3.74 -12.24
C ARG A 273 -20.43 4.78 -12.81
N ASN A 274 -21.22 5.45 -11.97
CA ASN A 274 -22.17 6.47 -12.40
C ASN A 274 -21.49 7.65 -13.09
N PHE A 275 -20.38 8.14 -12.51
CA PHE A 275 -19.59 9.19 -13.14
C PHE A 275 -18.91 8.71 -14.43
N LEU A 276 -18.41 7.48 -14.46
CA LEU A 276 -17.75 6.91 -15.65
C LEU A 276 -18.67 6.87 -16.88
N HIS A 277 -19.98 6.62 -16.69
CA HIS A 277 -20.95 6.68 -17.79
C HIS A 277 -21.09 8.07 -18.42
N ARG A 278 -20.71 9.14 -17.70
CA ARG A 278 -20.82 10.54 -18.15
C ARG A 278 -19.53 11.06 -18.78
N VAL A 279 -18.39 10.39 -18.59
CA VAL A 279 -17.10 10.84 -19.12
C VAL A 279 -17.10 10.72 -20.65
N VAL A 280 -16.82 11.84 -21.33
CA VAL A 280 -16.62 11.86 -22.78
C VAL A 280 -15.17 12.21 -23.13
N LYS A 281 -14.78 11.96 -24.39
CA LYS A 281 -13.45 12.34 -24.87
C LYS A 281 -13.35 13.87 -24.92
N PRO A 282 -12.29 14.47 -24.35
CA PRO A 282 -12.07 15.91 -24.44
C PRO A 282 -11.84 16.31 -25.89
N ARG A 283 -12.28 17.52 -26.25
CA ARG A 283 -12.10 18.10 -27.60
C ARG A 283 -10.71 18.68 -27.77
N ALA A 284 -10.19 19.34 -26.73
CA ALA A 284 -8.84 19.86 -26.72
C ALA A 284 -7.81 18.74 -26.46
N ALA A 285 -6.70 18.76 -27.20
CA ALA A 285 -5.54 17.90 -26.98
C ALA A 285 -4.59 18.44 -25.90
N HIS A 286 -5.02 19.43 -25.11
CA HIS A 286 -4.16 20.08 -24.12
C HIS A 286 -3.92 19.14 -22.91
N PRO A 287 -2.67 18.96 -22.43
CA PRO A 287 -2.35 18.01 -21.35
C PRO A 287 -3.17 18.21 -20.06
N LEU A 288 -3.45 19.46 -19.68
CA LEU A 288 -4.30 19.81 -18.52
C LEU A 288 -5.67 19.11 -18.47
N VAL A 289 -6.29 18.88 -19.63
CA VAL A 289 -7.62 18.28 -19.76
C VAL A 289 -7.59 16.90 -20.42
N ALA A 290 -6.39 16.40 -20.74
CA ALA A 290 -6.23 15.08 -21.35
C ALA A 290 -6.68 13.97 -20.38
N ILE A 291 -7.27 12.92 -20.98
CA ILE A 291 -7.71 11.71 -20.28
C ILE A 291 -6.95 10.53 -20.88
N ASP A 292 -6.31 9.74 -20.03
CA ASP A 292 -5.64 8.50 -20.43
C ASP A 292 -6.70 7.47 -20.89
N GLU A 293 -6.74 7.21 -22.19
CA GLU A 293 -7.73 6.30 -22.76
C GLU A 293 -7.54 4.85 -22.31
N GLU A 294 -6.30 4.39 -22.10
CA GLU A 294 -6.02 3.00 -21.72
C GLU A 294 -6.44 2.75 -20.28
N LEU A 295 -6.16 3.72 -19.41
CA LEU A 295 -6.62 3.69 -18.02
C LEU A 295 -8.16 3.67 -17.95
N PHE A 296 -8.84 4.54 -18.71
CA PHE A 296 -10.30 4.60 -18.69
C PHE A 296 -10.98 3.39 -19.36
N LYS A 297 -10.36 2.78 -20.37
CA LYS A 297 -10.80 1.47 -20.90
C LYS A 297 -10.75 0.40 -19.82
N SER A 298 -9.70 0.40 -18.99
CA SER A 298 -9.55 -0.54 -17.87
C SER A 298 -10.62 -0.32 -16.79
N TYR A 299 -10.94 0.94 -16.46
CA TYR A 299 -12.06 1.23 -15.54
C TYR A 299 -13.41 0.76 -16.10
N CYS A 300 -13.68 0.99 -17.39
CA CYS A 300 -14.90 0.50 -18.03
C CYS A 300 -15.02 -1.02 -17.93
N GLN A 301 -13.92 -1.74 -18.13
CA GLN A 301 -13.83 -3.18 -17.99
C GLN A 301 -14.11 -3.65 -16.56
N ILE A 302 -13.42 -3.09 -15.58
CA ILE A 302 -13.53 -3.51 -14.16
C ILE A 302 -14.93 -3.20 -13.60
N LEU A 303 -15.50 -2.04 -13.97
CA LEU A 303 -16.81 -1.60 -13.49
C LEU A 303 -17.98 -2.07 -14.36
N ASN A 304 -17.71 -2.88 -15.40
CA ASN A 304 -18.69 -3.41 -16.34
C ASN A 304 -19.55 -2.31 -17.00
N VAL A 305 -18.90 -1.24 -17.45
CA VAL A 305 -19.51 -0.15 -18.24
C VAL A 305 -19.37 -0.49 -19.72
N GLN A 306 -20.51 -0.78 -20.35
CA GLN A 306 -20.58 -1.25 -21.74
C GLN A 306 -20.90 -0.13 -22.75
N THR A 307 -21.19 1.07 -22.26
CA THR A 307 -21.64 2.22 -23.06
C THR A 307 -20.69 3.39 -22.86
N GLY A 308 -20.43 4.16 -23.92
CA GLY A 308 -19.61 5.38 -23.87
C GLY A 308 -18.32 5.26 -24.70
N PRO A 309 -17.54 6.35 -24.81
CA PRO A 309 -16.42 6.43 -25.74
C PRO A 309 -15.19 5.60 -25.33
N PHE A 310 -15.10 5.21 -24.05
CA PHE A 310 -14.03 4.36 -23.50
C PHE A 310 -14.50 2.91 -23.26
N ALA A 311 -15.77 2.60 -23.53
CA ALA A 311 -16.28 1.25 -23.34
C ALA A 311 -15.66 0.31 -24.37
N THR A 312 -15.03 -0.75 -23.91
CA THR A 312 -14.56 -1.82 -24.79
C THR A 312 -15.71 -2.79 -25.03
N LYS A 313 -15.96 -3.12 -26.32
CA LYS A 313 -16.95 -4.13 -26.72
C LYS A 313 -16.57 -5.56 -26.29
N SER A 314 -15.42 -5.74 -25.64
CA SER A 314 -15.04 -7.01 -25.06
C SER A 314 -15.99 -7.29 -23.90
N VAL A 315 -16.94 -8.18 -24.14
CA VAL A 315 -17.64 -8.89 -23.08
C VAL A 315 -16.56 -9.59 -22.28
N ILE A 316 -16.14 -9.01 -21.15
CA ILE A 316 -15.44 -9.77 -20.12
C ILE A 316 -16.47 -10.80 -19.71
N LYS A 317 -16.36 -12.00 -20.29
CA LYS A 317 -17.12 -13.14 -19.81
C LYS A 317 -16.68 -13.27 -18.35
N PRO A 318 -17.58 -13.11 -17.37
CA PRO A 318 -17.22 -13.35 -15.99
C PRO A 318 -16.59 -14.73 -15.92
N PHE A 319 -15.49 -14.85 -15.18
CA PHE A 319 -14.87 -16.15 -14.99
C PHE A 319 -15.87 -17.04 -14.24
N ILE A 320 -16.35 -18.08 -14.91
CA ILE A 320 -17.32 -19.01 -14.34
C ILE A 320 -16.56 -20.26 -13.90
N PHE A 321 -16.66 -20.59 -12.61
CA PHE A 321 -16.20 -21.86 -12.08
C PHE A 321 -17.11 -22.99 -12.57
N ASP A 322 -16.63 -23.76 -13.54
CA ASP A 322 -17.33 -24.91 -14.13
C ASP A 322 -16.45 -26.19 -14.10
N LEU A 323 -16.98 -27.31 -14.60
CA LEU A 323 -16.24 -28.57 -14.70
C LEU A 323 -14.98 -28.46 -15.58
N ASN A 324 -14.92 -27.52 -16.53
CA ASN A 324 -13.74 -27.31 -17.37
C ASN A 324 -12.59 -26.68 -16.59
N THR A 325 -12.89 -25.76 -15.66
CA THR A 325 -11.86 -25.19 -14.78
C THR A 325 -11.21 -26.24 -13.86
N LEU A 326 -11.91 -27.33 -13.52
CA LEU A 326 -11.33 -28.45 -12.77
C LEU A 326 -10.27 -29.23 -13.58
N ASN A 327 -10.37 -29.19 -14.91
CA ASN A 327 -9.43 -29.84 -15.82
C ASN A 327 -8.20 -28.97 -16.12
N ASN A 328 -8.18 -27.70 -15.70
CA ASN A 328 -7.07 -26.79 -15.96
C ASN A 328 -6.02 -26.85 -14.83
N ASP A 329 -4.99 -27.68 -15.01
CA ASP A 329 -3.93 -27.91 -14.01
C ASP A 329 -3.23 -26.62 -13.55
N ALA A 330 -3.06 -25.61 -14.42
CA ALA A 330 -2.42 -24.34 -14.04
C ALA A 330 -3.26 -23.55 -13.01
N MET A 331 -4.59 -23.57 -13.15
CA MET A 331 -5.49 -22.95 -12.17
C MET A 331 -5.56 -23.75 -10.87
N ARG A 332 -5.42 -25.08 -10.95
CA ARG A 332 -5.45 -25.97 -9.78
C ARG A 332 -4.20 -25.87 -8.91
N GLN A 333 -3.08 -25.38 -9.42
CA GLN A 333 -1.89 -25.07 -8.63
C GLN A 333 -2.12 -23.91 -7.65
N SER A 334 -2.97 -22.96 -8.00
CA SER A 334 -3.26 -21.81 -7.14
C SER A 334 -4.26 -22.16 -6.03
N GLU A 335 -3.85 -21.96 -4.78
CA GLU A 335 -4.71 -22.12 -3.62
C GLU A 335 -5.92 -21.16 -3.65
N VAL A 336 -5.71 -19.93 -4.11
CA VAL A 336 -6.78 -18.91 -4.22
C VAL A 336 -7.90 -19.39 -5.16
N TYR A 337 -7.56 -19.92 -6.33
CA TYR A 337 -8.57 -20.43 -7.27
C TYR A 337 -9.27 -21.68 -6.74
N ARG A 338 -8.57 -22.53 -5.99
CA ARG A 338 -9.18 -23.70 -5.31
C ARG A 338 -10.25 -23.27 -4.30
N TYR A 339 -9.97 -22.28 -3.46
CA TYR A 339 -10.92 -21.77 -2.46
C TYR A 339 -12.10 -21.02 -3.10
N ARG A 340 -11.84 -20.14 -4.08
CA ARG A 340 -12.90 -19.42 -4.79
C ARG A 340 -13.86 -20.36 -5.50
N GLY A 341 -13.36 -21.46 -6.08
CA GLY A 341 -14.21 -22.48 -6.70
C GLY A 341 -15.24 -23.08 -5.74
N ILE A 342 -14.92 -23.27 -4.45
CA ILE A 342 -15.88 -23.74 -3.43
C ILE A 342 -16.90 -22.63 -3.09
N GLN A 343 -16.43 -21.38 -2.95
CA GLN A 343 -17.27 -20.26 -2.55
C GLN A 343 -18.25 -19.80 -3.64
N GLU A 344 -17.82 -19.86 -4.90
CA GLU A 344 -18.56 -19.34 -6.05
C GLU A 344 -19.42 -20.40 -6.75
N THR A 345 -19.36 -21.66 -6.31
CA THR A 345 -20.21 -22.74 -6.82
C THR A 345 -21.18 -23.25 -5.76
N SER A 346 -22.25 -23.94 -6.21
CA SER A 346 -23.29 -24.46 -5.35
C SER A 346 -23.72 -25.89 -5.77
N GLY A 347 -24.45 -26.57 -4.89
CA GLY A 347 -24.96 -27.92 -5.13
C GLY A 347 -23.85 -28.94 -5.41
N GLN A 348 -24.09 -29.83 -6.39
CA GLN A 348 -23.17 -30.90 -6.76
C GLN A 348 -21.79 -30.39 -7.20
N LEU A 349 -21.73 -29.24 -7.89
CA LEU A 349 -20.47 -28.70 -8.38
C LEU A 349 -19.55 -28.31 -7.21
N ARG A 350 -20.11 -27.70 -6.16
CA ARG A 350 -19.37 -27.38 -4.94
C ARG A 350 -18.80 -28.62 -4.27
N GLU A 351 -19.59 -29.70 -4.19
CA GLU A 351 -19.12 -30.97 -3.62
C GLU A 351 -17.94 -31.55 -4.42
N VAL A 352 -17.94 -31.39 -5.75
CA VAL A 352 -16.81 -31.80 -6.59
C VAL A 352 -15.57 -30.97 -6.26
N TYR A 353 -15.66 -29.64 -6.18
CA TYR A 353 -14.51 -28.79 -5.80
C TYR A 353 -13.96 -29.16 -4.41
N GLU A 354 -14.84 -29.38 -3.43
CA GLU A 354 -14.45 -29.77 -2.07
C GLU A 354 -13.68 -31.11 -2.07
N ALA A 355 -14.18 -32.12 -2.77
CA ALA A 355 -13.55 -33.44 -2.86
C ALA A 355 -12.19 -33.40 -3.60
N GLU A 356 -12.10 -32.66 -4.71
CA GLU A 356 -10.85 -32.54 -5.46
C GLU A 356 -9.80 -31.72 -4.70
N ASN A 357 -10.21 -30.64 -4.02
CA ASN A 357 -9.32 -29.83 -3.21
C ASN A 357 -8.77 -30.64 -2.03
N ALA A 358 -9.61 -31.44 -1.37
CA ALA A 358 -9.17 -32.35 -0.32
C ALA A 358 -8.12 -33.36 -0.80
N ALA A 359 -8.28 -33.92 -2.01
CA ALA A 359 -7.30 -34.83 -2.60
C ALA A 359 -5.96 -34.13 -2.89
N LEU A 360 -6.00 -32.89 -3.39
CA LEU A 360 -4.79 -32.10 -3.63
C LEU A 360 -4.11 -31.68 -2.32
N SER A 361 -4.85 -31.30 -1.27
CA SER A 361 -4.27 -30.98 0.04
C SER A 361 -3.48 -32.17 0.61
N VAL A 362 -3.96 -33.40 0.42
CA VAL A 362 -3.22 -34.63 0.80
C VAL A 362 -1.92 -34.79 0.00
N ILE A 363 -1.95 -34.56 -1.31
CA ILE A 363 -0.76 -34.67 -2.18
C ILE A 363 0.27 -33.58 -1.87
N ASP A 364 -0.20 -32.36 -1.62
CA ASP A 364 0.64 -31.19 -1.35
C ASP A 364 1.17 -31.18 0.10
N GLY A 365 0.61 -32.01 0.99
CA GLY A 365 1.00 -32.10 2.40
C GLY A 365 0.45 -31.00 3.29
N TYR A 366 -0.65 -30.37 2.89
CA TYR A 366 -1.35 -29.36 3.69
C TYR A 366 -2.39 -30.04 4.59
N PRO A 367 -2.27 -29.89 5.93
CA PRO A 367 -3.18 -30.51 6.88
C PRO A 367 -4.47 -29.71 7.00
N ASP A 368 -5.30 -29.75 5.98
CA ASP A 368 -6.70 -29.34 6.12
C ASP A 368 -7.48 -30.41 6.90
N CYS A 369 -8.55 -30.03 7.61
CA CYS A 369 -9.53 -30.96 8.16
C CYS A 369 -10.30 -31.69 7.03
N ILE A 370 -9.62 -32.59 6.32
CA ILE A 370 -10.14 -33.34 5.16
C ILE A 370 -11.39 -34.15 5.54
N ARG A 371 -11.47 -34.61 6.80
CA ARG A 371 -12.64 -35.31 7.34
C ARG A 371 -13.92 -34.46 7.23
N GLU A 372 -13.83 -33.17 7.51
CA GLU A 372 -14.98 -32.27 7.48
C GLU A 372 -15.45 -31.98 6.05
N LYS A 373 -14.57 -32.18 5.06
CA LYS A 373 -14.83 -31.96 3.64
C LYS A 373 -15.40 -33.19 2.91
N LEU A 374 -15.21 -34.40 3.45
CA LEU A 374 -15.65 -35.67 2.84
C LEU A 374 -16.83 -36.27 3.62
N LYS A 375 -18.06 -35.87 3.28
CA LYS A 375 -19.28 -36.28 3.98
C LYS A 375 -20.10 -37.32 3.23
N SER A 376 -20.14 -37.24 1.90
CA SER A 376 -20.95 -38.13 1.06
C SER A 376 -20.11 -39.24 0.39
N PRO A 377 -20.71 -40.41 0.10
CA PRO A 377 -20.04 -41.47 -0.67
C PRO A 377 -19.52 -40.98 -2.04
N ALA A 378 -20.28 -40.11 -2.71
CA ALA A 378 -19.88 -39.52 -3.99
C ALA A 378 -18.63 -38.62 -3.88
N GLN A 379 -18.52 -37.83 -2.81
CA GLN A 379 -17.31 -37.05 -2.52
C GLN A 379 -16.11 -37.94 -2.25
N ILE A 380 -16.30 -39.04 -1.51
CA ILE A 380 -15.24 -40.01 -1.22
C ILE A 380 -14.76 -40.68 -2.51
N GLU A 381 -15.66 -41.15 -3.38
CA GLU A 381 -15.28 -41.73 -4.67
C GLU A 381 -14.52 -40.74 -5.56
N ARG A 382 -14.97 -39.48 -5.63
CA ARG A 382 -14.30 -38.44 -6.41
C ARG A 382 -12.92 -38.11 -5.86
N PHE A 383 -12.80 -37.98 -4.53
CA PHE A 383 -11.53 -37.81 -3.83
C PHE A 383 -10.54 -38.92 -4.21
N VAL A 384 -10.98 -40.18 -4.15
CA VAL A 384 -10.12 -41.34 -4.42
C VAL A 384 -9.68 -41.37 -5.88
N LYS A 385 -10.56 -41.04 -6.83
CA LYS A 385 -10.22 -40.94 -8.26
C LYS A 385 -9.14 -39.89 -8.53
N VAL A 386 -9.27 -38.70 -7.93
CA VAL A 386 -8.28 -37.62 -8.09
C VAL A 386 -6.96 -37.98 -7.42
N LEU A 387 -7.03 -38.55 -6.21
CA LEU A 387 -5.87 -39.02 -5.47
C LEU A 387 -5.09 -40.05 -6.28
N LYS A 388 -5.74 -41.08 -6.84
CA LYS A 388 -5.10 -42.10 -7.69
C LYS A 388 -4.35 -41.48 -8.88
N ARG A 389 -5.00 -40.56 -9.59
CA ARG A 389 -4.43 -39.88 -10.77
C ARG A 389 -3.17 -39.07 -10.42
N LYS A 390 -3.14 -38.42 -9.26
CA LYS A 390 -2.00 -37.57 -8.85
C LYS A 390 -0.91 -38.37 -8.14
N LEU A 391 -1.26 -39.42 -7.39
CA LEU A 391 -0.32 -40.30 -6.70
C LEU A 391 0.67 -40.96 -7.68
N SER A 392 0.22 -41.34 -8.87
CA SER A 392 1.09 -41.93 -9.91
C SER A 392 2.15 -40.97 -10.45
N GLN A 393 2.01 -39.67 -10.19
CA GLN A 393 2.96 -38.62 -10.61
C GLN A 393 3.96 -38.26 -9.51
N VAL A 394 3.79 -38.76 -8.28
CA VAL A 394 4.66 -38.43 -7.14
C VAL A 394 5.81 -39.43 -7.06
N THR A 395 7.03 -38.97 -7.36
CA THR A 395 8.26 -39.79 -7.29
C THR A 395 9.04 -39.64 -5.98
N ASP A 396 8.77 -38.58 -5.21
CA ASP A 396 9.50 -38.27 -3.97
C ASP A 396 9.08 -39.18 -2.80
N LYS A 397 10.04 -39.95 -2.29
CA LYS A 397 9.86 -40.88 -1.16
C LYS A 397 9.41 -40.18 0.14
N LYS A 398 9.87 -38.96 0.43
CA LYS A 398 9.47 -38.22 1.65
C LYS A 398 8.02 -37.76 1.56
N LYS A 399 7.60 -37.24 0.41
CA LYS A 399 6.20 -36.87 0.16
C LYS A 399 5.27 -38.08 0.21
N LEU A 400 5.68 -39.21 -0.37
CA LEU A 400 4.90 -40.45 -0.29
C LEU A 400 4.69 -40.91 1.16
N GLN A 401 5.68 -40.74 2.05
CA GLN A 401 5.51 -41.03 3.48
C GLN A 401 4.50 -40.10 4.17
N LEU A 402 4.52 -38.80 3.86
CA LEU A 402 3.56 -37.83 4.39
C LEU A 402 2.13 -38.12 3.92
N ILE A 403 1.97 -38.41 2.63
CA ILE A 403 0.68 -38.83 2.03
C ILE A 403 0.16 -40.08 2.73
N ARG A 404 1.02 -41.09 2.95
CA ARG A 404 0.64 -42.31 3.67
C ARG A 404 0.15 -42.03 5.09
N ALA A 405 0.81 -41.13 5.81
CA ALA A 405 0.36 -40.74 7.16
C ALA A 405 -1.04 -40.08 7.13
N HIS A 406 -1.31 -39.25 6.13
CA HIS A 406 -2.62 -38.61 5.96
C HIS A 406 -3.70 -39.65 5.58
N LEU A 407 -3.39 -40.58 4.68
CA LEU A 407 -4.31 -41.67 4.33
C LEU A 407 -4.58 -42.60 5.53
N GLN A 408 -3.57 -42.86 6.36
CA GLN A 408 -3.74 -43.63 7.59
C GLN A 408 -4.70 -42.92 8.56
N TYR A 409 -4.58 -41.60 8.71
CA TYR A 409 -5.49 -40.80 9.53
C TYR A 409 -6.92 -40.84 8.99
N LEU A 410 -7.11 -40.76 7.66
CA LEU A 410 -8.43 -40.83 7.04
C LEU A 410 -9.07 -42.22 7.18
N CYS A 411 -8.28 -43.30 7.04
CA CYS A 411 -8.74 -44.67 7.30
C CYS A 411 -9.20 -44.89 8.75
N ALA A 412 -8.66 -44.13 9.72
CA ALA A 412 -9.12 -44.18 11.11
C ALA A 412 -10.39 -43.35 11.34
N SER A 413 -10.63 -42.35 10.49
CA SER A 413 -11.63 -41.30 10.74
C SER A 413 -12.92 -41.46 9.91
N ILE A 414 -12.86 -42.16 8.78
CA ILE A 414 -13.97 -42.38 7.85
C ILE A 414 -14.21 -43.90 7.75
N ILE A 415 -15.46 -44.30 8.05
CA ILE A 415 -15.88 -45.70 8.01
C ILE A 415 -15.76 -46.25 6.59
N ASN A 416 -15.25 -47.48 6.45
CA ASN A 416 -15.05 -48.16 5.15
C ASN A 416 -14.13 -47.43 4.14
N PHE A 417 -13.39 -46.40 4.56
CA PHE A 417 -12.53 -45.66 3.63
C PHE A 417 -11.41 -46.52 3.06
N ARG A 418 -10.83 -47.43 3.87
CA ARG A 418 -9.78 -48.35 3.42
C ARG A 418 -10.25 -49.29 2.30
N SER A 419 -11.45 -49.85 2.42
CA SER A 419 -12.01 -50.71 1.37
C SER A 419 -12.32 -49.92 0.11
N ILE A 420 -12.78 -48.65 0.23
CA ILE A 420 -13.01 -47.79 -0.92
C ILE A 420 -11.69 -47.44 -1.65
N LEU A 421 -10.59 -47.20 -0.92
CA LEU A 421 -9.27 -47.01 -1.52
C LEU A 421 -8.82 -48.26 -2.31
N GLU A 422 -9.00 -49.44 -1.70
CA GLU A 422 -8.61 -50.73 -2.30
C GLU A 422 -9.44 -51.04 -3.55
N LEU A 423 -10.76 -50.87 -3.50
CA LEU A 423 -11.68 -51.06 -4.63
C LEU A 423 -11.35 -50.16 -5.83
N ASN A 424 -10.80 -48.97 -5.57
CA ASN A 424 -10.39 -48.04 -6.62
C ASN A 424 -8.92 -48.25 -7.06
N GLY A 425 -8.23 -49.26 -6.54
CA GLY A 425 -6.88 -49.64 -6.95
C GLY A 425 -5.77 -48.73 -6.42
N ILE A 426 -5.93 -48.18 -5.22
CA ILE A 426 -4.84 -47.56 -4.45
C ILE A 426 -4.20 -48.64 -3.59
N ASP A 427 -2.87 -48.72 -3.59
CA ASP A 427 -2.13 -49.67 -2.75
C ASP A 427 -2.32 -49.36 -1.26
N VAL A 428 -3.07 -50.23 -0.58
CA VAL A 428 -3.35 -50.17 0.87
C VAL A 428 -2.49 -51.12 1.70
N SER A 429 -1.55 -51.84 1.08
CA SER A 429 -0.71 -52.86 1.73
C SER A 429 0.08 -52.30 2.92
N ASN A 430 0.47 -51.03 2.81
CA ASN A 430 1.25 -50.30 3.81
C ASN A 430 0.40 -49.47 4.78
N LEU A 431 -0.94 -49.53 4.68
CA LEU A 431 -1.87 -48.88 5.60
C LEU A 431 -2.38 -49.89 6.63
N ARG A 432 -2.34 -49.55 7.93
CA ARG A 432 -2.80 -50.46 8.99
C ARG A 432 -4.32 -50.67 8.90
N ALA A 433 -4.75 -51.91 9.13
CA ALA A 433 -6.15 -52.23 9.39
C ALA A 433 -6.55 -51.65 10.76
N PHE A 434 -7.59 -50.84 10.80
CA PHE A 434 -8.22 -50.49 12.06
C PHE A 434 -9.37 -51.47 12.31
N ALA A 435 -9.42 -52.02 13.52
CA ALA A 435 -10.54 -52.85 13.94
C ALA A 435 -11.81 -51.98 13.96
N MET A 436 -12.82 -52.39 13.19
CA MET A 436 -14.17 -51.82 13.33
C MET A 436 -14.67 -52.13 14.74
N PRO A 437 -15.18 -51.16 15.51
CA PRO A 437 -15.90 -51.49 16.73
C PRO A 437 -17.10 -52.35 16.35
N SER A 438 -17.08 -53.63 16.68
CA SER A 438 -18.24 -54.50 16.48
C SER A 438 -19.35 -54.04 17.43
N GLU A 439 -20.53 -53.71 16.92
CA GLU A 439 -21.70 -53.29 17.72
C GLU A 439 -22.24 -54.40 18.66
N HIS A 440 -21.58 -55.56 18.78
CA HIS A 440 -22.07 -56.74 19.49
C HIS A 440 -21.09 -57.42 20.46
N LEU A 441 -20.11 -56.69 21.02
CA LEU A 441 -19.40 -57.17 22.21
C LEU A 441 -19.98 -56.52 23.46
N LYS A 442 -20.77 -57.27 24.23
CA LYS A 442 -21.13 -56.89 25.61
C LYS A 442 -19.82 -56.62 26.36
N PRO A 443 -19.62 -55.42 26.96
CA PRO A 443 -18.42 -55.18 27.72
C PRO A 443 -18.36 -56.20 28.86
N GLU A 444 -17.28 -56.97 28.91
CA GLU A 444 -16.95 -57.81 30.05
C GLU A 444 -16.93 -56.91 31.31
N LYS A 445 -17.66 -57.32 32.35
CA LYS A 445 -17.68 -56.57 33.61
C LYS A 445 -16.26 -56.49 34.14
N ALA A 446 -15.82 -55.27 34.48
CA ALA A 446 -14.52 -55.05 35.09
C ALA A 446 -14.34 -55.94 36.34
N PRO A 447 -13.16 -56.57 36.52
CA PRO A 447 -12.91 -57.41 37.69
C PRO A 447 -12.99 -56.59 38.97
N THR A 448 -13.72 -57.09 39.96
CA THR A 448 -13.91 -56.45 41.26
C THR A 448 -12.59 -56.35 42.04
N LEU A 449 -12.44 -55.30 42.86
CA LEU A 449 -11.25 -54.97 43.66
C LEU A 449 -10.69 -56.15 44.50
N GLU A 450 -11.52 -57.11 44.88
CA GLU A 450 -11.09 -58.32 45.61
C GLU A 450 -10.20 -59.25 44.77
N HIS A 451 -10.37 -59.29 43.44
CA HIS A 451 -9.52 -60.07 42.55
C HIS A 451 -8.14 -59.43 42.31
N LEU A 452 -8.04 -58.11 42.42
CA LEU A 452 -6.77 -57.38 42.32
C LEU A 452 -5.96 -57.45 43.63
N ALA A 453 -6.63 -57.52 44.79
CA ALA A 453 -5.97 -57.67 46.08
C ALA A 453 -5.33 -59.06 46.28
N ARG A 454 -5.94 -60.13 45.74
CA ARG A 454 -5.39 -61.50 45.83
C ARG A 454 -4.18 -61.75 44.92
N GLN A 455 -3.97 -60.96 43.87
CA GLN A 455 -2.80 -61.10 43.00
C GLN A 455 -1.55 -60.35 43.50
N GLN A 456 -1.68 -59.49 44.51
CA GLN A 456 -0.56 -58.72 45.06
C GLN A 456 0.11 -59.39 46.28
N SER A 457 -0.49 -60.42 46.89
CA SER A 457 0.11 -61.16 48.01
C SER A 457 1.14 -62.23 47.60
N ASP A 458 1.18 -62.63 46.32
CA ASP A 458 2.02 -63.75 45.85
C ASP A 458 3.33 -63.34 45.16
N ARG A 459 3.79 -62.09 45.29
CA ARG A 459 5.00 -61.60 44.58
C ARG A 459 6.04 -60.90 45.46
N SER A 460 6.18 -61.29 46.72
CA SER A 460 7.32 -60.90 47.57
C SER A 460 8.42 -61.97 47.56
N HIS A 461 9.18 -62.10 46.47
CA HIS A 461 10.59 -62.55 46.45
C HIS A 461 11.23 -62.17 45.10
N THR A 462 12.20 -61.27 45.16
CA THR A 462 13.03 -60.65 44.07
C THR A 462 14.06 -61.64 43.46
N PRO A 463 14.86 -61.34 42.37
CA PRO A 463 15.21 -60.01 41.83
C PRO A 463 15.35 -59.79 40.29
N SER A 464 15.15 -58.52 39.93
CA SER A 464 15.90 -57.66 38.98
C SER A 464 16.49 -58.20 37.67
N ARG A 465 16.07 -57.61 36.54
CA ARG A 465 16.98 -56.86 35.62
C ARG A 465 16.22 -55.97 34.61
N HIS A 466 16.61 -54.69 34.64
CA HIS A 466 16.50 -53.60 33.66
C HIS A 466 15.32 -53.49 32.68
N ARG A 467 14.40 -52.55 33.00
CA ARG A 467 13.63 -51.77 32.02
C ARG A 467 14.19 -50.34 31.96
N THR A 468 14.72 -49.95 30.82
CA THR A 468 14.90 -48.55 30.42
C THR A 468 13.57 -48.04 29.83
N ARG A 469 12.96 -47.07 30.50
CA ARG A 469 11.91 -46.20 29.93
C ARG A 469 12.55 -44.90 29.42
N PRO A 470 12.00 -44.26 28.35
CA PRO A 470 12.59 -43.07 27.74
C PRO A 470 12.35 -41.78 28.54
N LYS A 471 13.33 -40.89 28.47
CA LYS A 471 13.36 -39.53 29.02
C LYS A 471 12.34 -38.62 28.34
N LEU A 472 11.36 -38.11 29.09
CA LEU A 472 10.56 -36.93 28.75
C LEU A 472 9.94 -36.38 30.04
N LEU A 473 10.79 -35.77 30.89
CA LEU A 473 10.43 -34.91 32.05
C LEU A 473 11.75 -34.57 32.78
N ARG A 474 12.49 -33.58 32.28
CA ARG A 474 13.66 -32.99 32.95
C ARG A 474 14.04 -31.64 32.34
N ILE A 475 13.12 -30.68 32.30
CA ILE A 475 13.44 -29.25 32.16
C ILE A 475 12.35 -28.47 32.90
N TYR A 476 12.27 -28.58 34.22
CA TYR A 476 11.58 -27.62 35.11
C TYR A 476 11.90 -28.01 36.56
N GLU A 477 13.19 -27.95 36.95
CA GLU A 477 13.57 -28.14 38.36
C GLU A 477 15.00 -27.67 38.70
N ASN A 478 15.57 -26.75 37.93
CA ASN A 478 16.89 -26.15 38.24
C ASN A 478 16.82 -24.62 38.14
N TYR A 479 15.92 -23.98 38.89
CA TYR A 479 15.91 -22.52 39.01
C TYR A 479 15.73 -21.96 40.43
N GLU A 480 15.82 -22.80 41.46
CA GLU A 480 15.86 -22.34 42.86
C GLU A 480 16.89 -23.10 43.68
N GLU A 481 18.19 -22.94 43.37
CA GLU A 481 19.26 -23.20 44.33
C GLU A 481 20.56 -22.56 43.82
N GLY A 482 20.87 -21.36 44.33
CA GLY A 482 22.02 -20.58 43.87
C GLY A 482 22.08 -19.16 44.39
N LYS A 483 21.68 -18.92 45.65
CA LYS A 483 22.03 -17.71 46.39
C LYS A 483 23.02 -18.09 47.49
N ARG A 484 24.30 -17.83 47.25
CA ARG A 484 25.25 -17.31 48.26
C ARG A 484 26.58 -16.94 47.60
N ASP A 485 27.09 -15.81 48.07
CA ASP A 485 28.47 -15.31 48.02
C ASP A 485 28.92 -14.41 46.83
N GLY A 486 29.08 -13.12 47.17
CA GLY A 486 30.32 -12.39 46.87
C GLY A 486 30.33 -11.29 45.80
N ARG A 487 30.05 -10.03 46.21
CA ARG A 487 30.60 -8.68 45.83
C ARG A 487 30.92 -8.36 44.34
N ALA A 488 30.85 -7.13 43.83
CA ALA A 488 30.19 -5.85 44.08
C ALA A 488 30.61 -4.97 42.88
N ASP A 489 29.70 -4.29 42.16
CA ASP A 489 29.76 -2.83 41.92
C ASP A 489 28.66 -2.29 40.98
N ARG A 490 28.51 -0.97 41.06
CA ARG A 490 27.31 -0.14 40.91
C ARG A 490 26.92 0.22 39.47
N SER A 491 25.61 0.28 39.18
CA SER A 491 24.99 1.24 38.24
C SER A 491 23.44 1.24 38.38
N PRO A 492 22.73 2.33 38.01
CA PRO A 492 21.49 2.76 38.67
C PRO A 492 20.20 2.16 38.08
N LYS A 493 19.19 1.98 38.96
CA LYS A 493 17.83 1.51 38.65
C LYS A 493 16.97 2.59 37.98
N PRO A 494 16.16 2.27 36.95
CA PRO A 494 14.99 3.07 36.60
C PRO A 494 13.74 2.67 37.42
N LYS A 495 12.84 3.65 37.58
CA LYS A 495 11.71 3.70 38.53
C LYS A 495 10.62 2.65 38.21
N ARG A 496 10.36 1.76 39.16
CA ARG A 496 9.36 0.67 39.14
C ARG A 496 7.87 1.12 39.19
N LYS A 497 7.58 2.43 39.12
CA LYS A 497 6.21 2.98 39.27
C LYS A 497 5.46 3.16 37.95
N GLU A 498 6.11 3.50 36.83
CA GLU A 498 5.43 3.74 35.54
C GLU A 498 4.95 2.46 34.83
N ILE A 499 5.53 1.30 35.15
CA ILE A 499 5.17 0.02 34.50
C ILE A 499 3.86 -0.55 35.09
N LYS A 500 3.51 -0.22 36.34
CA LYS A 500 2.24 -0.67 36.95
C LYS A 500 1.04 0.15 36.50
N GLU A 501 1.19 1.45 36.23
CA GLU A 501 0.09 2.29 35.72
C GLU A 501 -0.28 1.98 34.26
N LYS A 502 0.72 1.70 33.41
CA LYS A 502 0.45 1.30 32.00
C LYS A 502 -0.22 -0.07 31.87
N ALA A 503 0.06 -1.00 32.78
CA ALA A 503 -0.58 -2.32 32.79
C ALA A 503 -2.04 -2.26 33.28
N LEU A 504 -2.36 -1.38 34.24
CA LEU A 504 -3.72 -1.24 34.77
C LEU A 504 -4.67 -0.56 33.76
N ASN A 505 -4.16 0.40 32.97
CA ASN A 505 -4.95 1.13 31.98
C ASN A 505 -5.32 0.25 30.77
N ASN A 506 -4.42 -0.63 30.33
CA ASN A 506 -4.71 -1.55 29.22
C ASN A 506 -5.74 -2.64 29.59
N TYR A 507 -5.82 -3.04 30.86
CA TYR A 507 -6.81 -4.01 31.33
C TYR A 507 -8.23 -3.41 31.43
N GLN A 508 -8.37 -2.12 31.76
CA GLN A 508 -9.67 -1.45 31.82
C GLN A 508 -10.23 -1.11 30.43
N ILE A 509 -9.38 -0.84 29.44
CA ILE A 509 -9.80 -0.61 28.05
C ILE A 509 -10.32 -1.91 27.41
N SER A 510 -9.67 -3.05 27.68
CA SER A 510 -10.12 -4.37 27.20
C SER A 510 -11.49 -4.80 27.76
N LYS A 511 -11.89 -4.30 28.94
CA LYS A 511 -13.19 -4.64 29.55
C LYS A 511 -14.37 -3.85 28.97
N ARG A 512 -14.12 -2.70 28.33
CA ARG A 512 -15.17 -1.87 27.68
C ARG A 512 -15.51 -2.32 26.25
N TYR A 513 -14.63 -3.05 25.58
CA TYR A 513 -14.87 -3.55 24.21
C TYR A 513 -15.59 -4.91 24.14
N CYS A 514 -15.80 -5.60 25.28
CA CYS A 514 -16.47 -6.91 25.32
C CYS A 514 -17.93 -6.87 25.81
N SER A 515 -18.52 -5.69 26.06
CA SER A 515 -19.87 -5.57 26.63
C SER A 515 -20.88 -4.80 25.77
N SER A 516 -20.64 -4.65 24.46
CA SER A 516 -21.54 -3.93 23.53
C SER A 516 -21.96 -4.76 22.31
N SER A 517 -22.27 -6.04 22.53
CA SER A 517 -22.95 -6.89 21.56
C SER A 517 -24.17 -7.58 22.21
N SER A 518 -25.26 -6.85 22.40
CA SER A 518 -26.58 -7.42 22.67
C SER A 518 -27.57 -6.83 21.66
N LEU A 519 -28.00 -7.67 20.72
CA LEU A 519 -29.09 -7.41 19.79
C LEU A 519 -30.42 -7.33 20.55
N PRO A 520 -31.34 -6.42 20.22
CA PRO A 520 -32.69 -6.46 20.76
C PRO A 520 -33.54 -7.49 20.01
N SER A 521 -34.22 -8.31 20.81
CA SER A 521 -35.26 -9.26 20.39
C SER A 521 -36.53 -8.55 19.93
N SER A 522 -37.16 -9.15 18.94
CA SER A 522 -38.51 -8.89 18.41
C SER A 522 -39.62 -8.68 19.44
N SER A 523 -40.43 -7.65 19.19
CA SER A 523 -41.89 -7.62 19.42
C SER A 523 -42.52 -6.61 18.47
#